data_AF-A0A1G0ZC85-F1
#
_entry.id   AF-A0A1G0ZC85-F1
#
_cell.length_a   1.000
_cell.length_b   1.000
_cell.length_c   1.000
_cell.angle_alpha   90.00
_cell.angle_beta   90.00
_cell.angle_gamma   90.00
#
_symmetry.space_group_name_H-M   'P 1'
#
loop_
_entity.id
_entity.type
_entity.pdbx_description
1 polymer ?
#
loop_
_entity_poly.entity_id
_entity_poly.type
_entity_poly.pdbx_seq_one_letter_code
_entity_poly.pdbx_strand_id
1 'polypeptide(L)'
;MTNDPYEAKKEILMKAFRSCKCWKLPPGDYFEFGLYQGFSFINAYKMAEVFGHGHMRFYGFDSFKGLPADFVRSEKEMDRFEAGQFSCTEEAFRKKLEEAAVDQNRVTLIPGFYENSLNAEAKKEIGPARASVVWIDCDIYSSAMLALEFMTDFLGNGSFLIFDDWFSFGAMPGAGEMAATEDWLKKHPEIRLVEYHKFHTAGISFLVQKREKGAC
;
A
#
# COMPACT_ATOMS: atom_id res chain seq x y z
N MET A 1 -21.22 13.91 -5.97
CA MET A 1 -19.95 13.17 -5.97
C MET A 1 -18.93 14.10 -5.35
N THR A 2 -18.36 13.73 -4.21
CA THR A 2 -17.36 14.54 -3.52
C THR A 2 -16.09 14.56 -4.37
N ASN A 3 -15.69 15.73 -4.88
CA ASN A 3 -14.45 15.92 -5.62
C ASN A 3 -13.20 15.94 -4.71
N ASP A 4 -13.36 15.60 -3.42
CA ASP A 4 -12.26 15.57 -2.47
C ASP A 4 -11.58 14.18 -2.51
N PRO A 5 -10.32 14.09 -2.98
CA PRO A 5 -9.59 12.82 -3.01
C PRO A 5 -9.43 12.21 -1.61
N TYR A 6 -9.34 13.03 -0.56
CA TYR A 6 -9.18 12.55 0.82
C TYR A 6 -10.41 11.79 1.32
N GLU A 7 -11.61 12.25 0.97
CA GLU A 7 -12.85 11.54 1.30
C GLU A 7 -12.99 10.24 0.48
N ALA A 8 -12.55 10.24 -0.78
CA ALA A 8 -12.52 9.01 -1.58
C ALA A 8 -11.56 7.96 -0.98
N LYS A 9 -10.37 8.36 -0.50
CA LYS A 9 -9.42 7.48 0.22
C LYS A 9 -10.07 6.88 1.48
N LYS A 10 -10.75 7.69 2.29
CA LYS A 10 -11.50 7.21 3.46
C LYS A 10 -12.60 6.22 3.09
N GLU A 11 -13.35 6.51 2.02
CA GLU A 11 -14.45 5.66 1.58
C GLU A 11 -13.96 4.27 1.15
N ILE A 12 -12.86 4.18 0.41
CA ILE A 12 -12.33 2.88 -0.01
C ILE A 12 -11.77 2.08 1.19
N LEU A 13 -11.09 2.74 2.14
CA LEU A 13 -10.66 2.09 3.38
C LEU A 13 -11.86 1.56 4.17
N MET A 14 -12.90 2.37 4.36
CA MET A 14 -14.14 1.95 5.02
C MET A 14 -14.74 0.71 4.33
N LYS A 15 -14.80 0.70 3.00
CA LYS A 15 -15.30 -0.45 2.23
C LYS A 15 -14.44 -1.69 2.45
N ALA A 16 -13.11 -1.58 2.40
CA ALA A 16 -12.19 -2.70 2.59
C ALA A 16 -12.33 -3.30 4.00
N PHE A 17 -12.21 -2.49 5.05
CA PHE A 17 -12.28 -2.95 6.45
C PHE A 17 -13.66 -3.52 6.82
N ARG A 18 -14.74 -2.90 6.34
CA ARG A 18 -16.09 -3.46 6.48
C ARG A 18 -16.21 -4.82 5.81
N SER A 19 -15.63 -4.98 4.63
CA SER A 19 -15.69 -6.23 3.86
C SER A 19 -14.88 -7.34 4.54
N CYS A 20 -13.68 -7.04 5.04
CA CYS A 20 -12.90 -7.98 5.86
C CYS A 20 -13.75 -8.56 7.00
N LYS A 21 -14.52 -7.71 7.69
CA LYS A 21 -15.43 -8.13 8.76
C LYS A 21 -16.64 -8.92 8.23
N CYS A 22 -17.40 -8.34 7.30
CA CYS A 22 -18.69 -8.88 6.86
C CYS A 22 -18.54 -10.21 6.11
N TRP A 23 -17.47 -10.38 5.35
CA TRP A 23 -17.19 -11.62 4.61
C TRP A 23 -16.36 -12.61 5.40
N LYS A 24 -15.99 -12.28 6.65
CA LYS A 24 -15.19 -13.12 7.54
C LYS A 24 -13.88 -13.55 6.87
N LEU A 25 -13.20 -12.61 6.23
CA LEU A 25 -11.90 -12.87 5.62
C LEU A 25 -10.89 -13.24 6.70
N PRO A 26 -9.85 -14.03 6.37
CA PRO A 26 -8.82 -14.39 7.34
C PRO A 26 -8.21 -13.15 8.00
N PRO A 27 -7.94 -13.18 9.31
CA PRO A 27 -7.29 -12.07 10.01
C PRO A 27 -5.91 -11.81 9.41
N GLY A 28 -5.45 -10.56 9.53
CA GLY A 28 -4.16 -10.14 9.02
C GLY A 28 -3.91 -8.67 9.31
N ASP A 29 -2.76 -8.19 8.85
CA ASP A 29 -2.19 -6.90 9.16
C ASP A 29 -2.38 -5.89 8.02
N TYR A 30 -2.19 -4.61 8.34
CA TYR A 30 -2.20 -3.51 7.40
C TYR A 30 -0.77 -3.16 6.97
N PHE A 31 -0.57 -2.95 5.67
CA PHE A 31 0.71 -2.54 5.09
C PHE A 31 0.50 -1.30 4.22
N GLU A 32 1.32 -0.27 4.36
CA GLU A 32 1.26 0.94 3.53
C GLU A 32 2.65 1.38 3.07
N PHE A 33 2.77 1.56 1.76
CA PHE A 33 3.97 1.99 1.08
C PHE A 33 3.75 3.41 0.58
N GLY A 34 4.46 4.37 1.16
CA GLY A 34 4.25 5.80 0.95
C GLY A 34 3.36 6.34 2.06
N LEU A 35 3.98 6.90 3.08
CA LEU A 35 3.29 7.38 4.29
C LEU A 35 3.08 8.88 4.24
N TYR A 36 4.07 9.63 3.75
CA TYR A 36 4.10 11.10 3.77
C TYR A 36 3.62 11.67 5.13
N GLN A 37 2.43 12.27 5.17
CA GLN A 37 1.85 12.88 6.37
C GLN A 37 0.92 11.94 7.17
N GLY A 38 0.75 10.69 6.74
CA GLY A 38 0.00 9.65 7.43
C GLY A 38 -1.51 9.72 7.31
N PHE A 39 -2.04 10.45 6.33
CA PHE A 39 -3.49 10.58 6.17
C PHE A 39 -4.17 9.21 5.97
N SER A 40 -3.74 8.44 4.97
CA SER A 40 -4.24 7.09 4.67
C SER A 40 -4.01 6.17 5.86
N PHE A 41 -2.77 6.12 6.36
CA PHE A 41 -2.38 5.29 7.50
C PHE A 41 -3.24 5.49 8.75
N ILE A 42 -3.44 6.74 9.16
CA ILE A 42 -4.26 7.10 10.32
C ILE A 42 -5.73 6.71 10.08
N ASN A 43 -6.25 6.93 8.87
CA ASN A 43 -7.63 6.55 8.56
C ASN A 43 -7.80 5.03 8.49
N ALA A 44 -6.80 4.28 8.00
CA ALA A 44 -6.80 2.83 8.02
C ALA A 44 -6.86 2.30 9.46
N TYR A 45 -6.03 2.84 10.35
CA TYR A 45 -6.08 2.54 11.79
C TYR A 45 -7.47 2.80 12.38
N LYS A 46 -8.06 3.97 12.10
CA LYS A 46 -9.41 4.32 12.59
C LYS A 46 -10.48 3.37 12.06
N MET A 47 -10.41 2.99 10.79
CA MET A 47 -11.35 2.03 10.20
C MET A 47 -11.19 0.63 10.79
N ALA A 48 -9.95 0.20 11.07
CA ALA A 48 -9.70 -1.05 11.76
C ALA A 48 -10.37 -1.07 13.14
N GLU A 49 -10.23 0.00 13.92
CA GLU A 49 -10.92 0.15 15.22
C GLU A 49 -12.45 0.11 15.07
N VAL A 50 -13.02 0.93 14.17
CA VAL A 50 -14.47 1.01 13.91
C VAL A 50 -15.05 -0.35 13.53
N PHE A 51 -14.36 -1.13 12.72
CA PHE A 51 -14.83 -2.43 12.27
C PHE A 51 -14.40 -3.59 13.19
N GLY A 52 -13.67 -3.33 14.28
CA GLY A 52 -13.33 -4.32 15.30
C GLY A 52 -12.15 -5.22 14.95
N HIS A 53 -11.19 -4.72 14.17
CA HIS A 53 -9.93 -5.37 13.85
C HIS A 53 -8.83 -5.03 14.86
N GLY A 54 -9.15 -5.09 16.16
CA GLY A 54 -8.26 -4.62 17.24
C GLY A 54 -6.92 -5.38 17.37
N HIS A 55 -6.82 -6.56 16.76
CA HIS A 55 -5.61 -7.39 16.73
C HIS A 55 -4.64 -7.00 15.61
N MET A 56 -5.08 -6.16 14.66
CA MET A 56 -4.32 -5.80 13.47
C MET A 56 -3.08 -5.00 13.83
N ARG A 57 -1.93 -5.40 13.29
CA ARG A 57 -0.71 -4.60 13.28
C ARG A 57 -0.64 -3.74 12.03
N PHE A 58 0.10 -2.65 12.10
CA PHE A 58 0.23 -1.65 11.06
C PHE A 58 1.71 -1.48 10.71
N TYR A 59 2.04 -1.80 9.47
CA TYR A 59 3.40 -1.70 8.94
C TYR A 59 3.46 -0.55 7.93
N GLY A 60 4.34 0.41 8.19
CA GLY A 60 4.52 1.58 7.33
C GLY A 60 5.91 1.61 6.72
N PHE A 61 6.01 1.79 5.41
CA PHE A 61 7.26 1.80 4.65
C PHE A 61 7.43 3.15 3.95
N ASP A 62 8.43 3.92 4.36
CA ASP A 62 8.72 5.24 3.78
C ASP A 62 10.20 5.57 3.89
N SER A 63 10.72 6.36 2.95
CA SER A 63 12.09 6.85 3.01
C SER A 63 12.29 7.88 4.14
N PHE A 64 11.20 8.55 4.55
CA PHE A 64 11.14 9.77 5.35
C PHE A 64 12.01 10.91 4.79
N LYS A 65 12.29 10.83 3.48
CA LYS A 65 13.18 11.70 2.70
C LYS A 65 12.53 12.17 1.38
N GLY A 66 11.30 11.75 1.10
CA GLY A 66 10.61 12.00 -0.16
C GLY A 66 11.01 11.02 -1.28
N LEU A 67 10.64 11.35 -2.51
CA LEU A 67 10.90 10.51 -3.69
C LEU A 67 12.41 10.35 -3.98
N PRO A 68 12.87 9.17 -4.46
CA PRO A 68 14.27 8.92 -4.82
C PRO A 68 14.72 9.78 -6.00
N ALA A 69 16.02 10.01 -6.21
CA ALA A 69 16.50 10.83 -7.32
C ALA A 69 16.47 10.11 -8.70
N ASP A 70 16.49 8.78 -8.68
CA ASP A 70 16.77 7.94 -9.85
C ASP A 70 15.53 7.24 -10.44
N PHE A 71 14.38 7.94 -10.54
CA PHE A 71 13.22 7.39 -11.25
C PHE A 71 13.38 7.36 -12.79
N VAL A 72 12.62 6.47 -13.44
CA VAL A 72 12.76 6.09 -14.86
C VAL A 72 12.46 7.27 -15.80
N ARG A 73 13.16 7.30 -16.95
CA ARG A 73 13.12 8.39 -17.95
C ARG A 73 11.72 8.70 -18.50
N SER A 74 10.85 7.70 -18.67
CA SER A 74 9.47 7.90 -19.16
C SER A 74 8.58 8.67 -18.18
N GLU A 75 8.86 8.58 -16.87
CA GLU A 75 8.11 9.30 -15.84
C GLU A 75 8.68 10.72 -15.63
N LYS A 76 9.99 10.90 -15.87
CA LYS A 76 10.65 12.22 -15.91
C LYS A 76 10.12 13.11 -17.04
N GLU A 77 9.73 12.53 -18.17
CA GLU A 77 9.23 13.28 -19.34
C GLU A 77 7.84 13.91 -19.12
N MET A 78 7.10 13.50 -18.08
CA MET A 78 5.81 14.12 -17.73
C MET A 78 5.92 15.31 -16.78
N ASP A 79 7.14 15.66 -16.32
CA ASP A 79 7.41 16.79 -15.38
C ASP A 79 6.52 16.77 -14.12
N ARG A 80 6.06 15.58 -13.71
CA ARG A 80 5.04 15.41 -12.67
C ARG A 80 5.62 15.32 -11.27
N PHE A 81 6.86 14.85 -11.15
CA PHE A 81 7.50 14.54 -9.86
C PHE A 81 8.92 15.07 -9.79
N GLU A 82 9.27 15.65 -8.64
CA GLU A 82 10.62 16.12 -8.32
C GLU A 82 11.22 15.28 -7.18
N ALA A 83 12.55 15.09 -7.21
CA ALA A 83 13.25 14.41 -6.12
C ALA A 83 13.07 15.14 -4.78
N GLY A 84 12.79 14.40 -3.70
CA GLY A 84 12.54 14.98 -2.37
C GLY A 84 11.13 15.56 -2.17
N GLN A 85 10.27 15.57 -3.19
CA GLN A 85 8.84 15.84 -3.04
C GLN A 85 8.21 14.84 -2.06
N PHE A 86 7.21 15.29 -1.31
CA PHE A 86 6.52 14.52 -0.25
C PHE A 86 7.42 14.10 0.92
N SER A 87 8.45 14.88 1.25
CA SER A 87 9.25 14.62 2.45
C SER A 87 8.48 14.92 3.75
N CYS A 88 8.57 13.99 4.70
CA CYS A 88 8.13 14.15 6.09
C CYS A 88 9.09 13.30 6.94
N THR A 89 9.62 13.84 8.04
CA THR A 89 10.54 13.06 8.90
C THR A 89 9.76 12.01 9.70
N GLU A 90 10.43 10.95 10.12
CA GLU A 90 9.83 9.92 10.96
C GLU A 90 9.28 10.51 12.27
N GLU A 91 9.99 11.46 12.88
CA GLU A 91 9.53 12.11 14.11
C GLU A 91 8.25 12.90 13.90
N ALA A 92 8.15 13.65 12.79
CA ALA A 92 6.95 14.39 12.44
C ALA A 92 5.77 13.45 12.16
N PHE A 93 6.02 12.32 11.50
CA PHE A 93 5.01 11.28 11.26
C PHE A 93 4.52 10.67 12.58
N ARG A 94 5.44 10.26 13.47
CA ARG A 94 5.10 9.72 14.80
C ARG A 94 4.29 10.69 15.64
N LYS A 95 4.61 11.98 15.58
CA LYS A 95 3.83 13.02 16.24
C LYS A 95 2.38 13.07 15.72
N LYS A 96 2.17 12.93 14.41
CA LYS A 96 0.81 12.86 13.84
C LYS A 96 0.05 11.63 14.28
N LEU A 97 0.71 10.49 14.43
CA LEU A 97 0.11 9.28 15.00
C LEU A 97 -0.35 9.52 16.45
N GLU A 98 0.49 10.14 17.25
CA GLU A 98 0.17 10.51 18.64
C GLU A 98 -1.01 11.49 18.71
N GLU A 99 -0.97 12.58 17.93
CA GLU A 99 -2.05 13.56 17.81
C GLU A 99 -3.38 12.92 17.37
N ALA A 100 -3.32 11.85 16.59
CA ALA A 100 -4.48 11.08 16.13
C ALA A 100 -4.91 9.94 17.09
N ALA A 101 -4.25 9.80 18.25
CA ALA A 101 -4.50 8.74 19.24
C ALA A 101 -4.34 7.31 18.67
N VAL A 102 -3.37 7.11 17.78
CA VAL A 102 -2.97 5.79 17.29
C VAL A 102 -2.15 5.08 18.37
N ASP A 103 -2.50 3.83 18.68
CA ASP A 103 -1.69 2.96 19.55
C ASP A 103 -0.39 2.58 18.82
N GLN A 104 0.69 3.26 19.20
CA GLN A 104 2.00 3.05 18.58
C GLN A 104 2.58 1.66 18.85
N ASN A 105 2.08 0.89 19.83
CA ASN A 105 2.52 -0.49 20.05
C ASN A 105 2.07 -1.43 18.92
N ARG A 106 1.05 -1.04 18.15
CA ARG A 106 0.61 -1.78 16.96
C ARG A 106 1.30 -1.31 15.68
N VAL A 107 2.17 -0.30 15.76
CA VAL A 107 2.81 0.32 14.60
C VAL A 107 4.27 -0.09 14.53
N THR A 108 4.69 -0.56 13.36
CA THR A 108 6.08 -0.81 13.02
C THR A 108 6.42 -0.02 11.76
N LEU A 109 7.43 0.85 11.85
CA LEU A 109 7.90 1.65 10.71
C LEU A 109 9.20 1.05 10.19
N ILE A 110 9.30 0.92 8.87
CA ILE A 110 10.47 0.41 8.17
C ILE A 110 11.05 1.58 7.35
N PRO A 111 11.95 2.39 7.94
CA PRO A 111 12.50 3.56 7.28
C PRO A 111 13.52 3.19 6.20
N GLY A 112 13.47 3.91 5.08
CA GLY A 112 14.47 3.85 4.01
C GLY A 112 13.88 3.66 2.62
N PHE A 113 14.65 4.03 1.59
CA PHE A 113 14.29 3.76 0.21
C PHE A 113 14.14 2.26 -0.04
N TYR A 114 13.16 1.87 -0.85
CA TYR A 114 12.69 0.49 -0.95
C TYR A 114 13.74 -0.48 -1.45
N GLU A 115 14.64 -0.05 -2.32
CA GLU A 115 15.77 -0.88 -2.79
C GLU A 115 16.70 -1.31 -1.66
N ASN A 116 16.70 -0.58 -0.54
CA ASN A 116 17.51 -0.86 0.63
C ASN A 116 16.69 -1.41 1.80
N SER A 117 15.43 -1.02 1.95
CA SER A 117 14.60 -1.32 3.12
C SER A 117 13.68 -2.53 2.93
N LEU A 118 13.27 -2.87 1.71
CA LEU A 118 12.40 -4.02 1.43
C LEU A 118 13.21 -5.31 1.25
N ASN A 119 13.87 -5.73 2.33
CA ASN A 119 14.83 -6.84 2.34
C ASN A 119 14.41 -8.00 3.28
N ALA A 120 15.27 -9.02 3.39
CA ALA A 120 15.01 -10.20 4.20
C ALA A 120 14.96 -9.89 5.71
N GLU A 121 15.75 -8.91 6.15
CA GLU A 121 15.78 -8.45 7.53
C GLU A 121 14.45 -7.80 7.92
N ALA A 122 13.88 -6.96 7.06
CA ALA A 122 12.56 -6.38 7.26
C ALA A 122 11.46 -7.45 7.31
N LYS A 123 11.52 -8.46 6.42
CA LYS A 123 10.60 -9.61 6.48
C LYS A 123 10.71 -10.37 7.80
N LYS A 124 11.93 -10.55 8.31
CA LYS A 124 12.18 -11.21 9.60
C LYS A 124 11.64 -10.39 10.77
N GLU A 125 11.76 -9.06 10.74
CA GLU A 125 11.19 -8.17 11.75
C GLU A 125 9.65 -8.21 11.78
N ILE A 126 9.02 -8.25 10.60
CA ILE A 126 7.56 -8.40 10.47
C ILE A 126 7.11 -9.77 11.00
N GLY A 127 7.87 -10.83 10.71
CA GLY A 127 7.56 -12.19 11.13
C GLY A 127 6.52 -12.87 10.22
N PRO A 128 5.87 -13.96 10.69
CA PRO A 128 4.87 -14.70 9.91
C PRO A 128 3.53 -13.95 9.85
N ALA A 129 3.52 -12.78 9.23
CA ALA A 129 2.33 -11.97 9.04
C ALA A 129 1.51 -12.42 7.82
N ARG A 130 0.23 -12.07 7.80
CA ARG A 130 -0.63 -12.17 6.63
C ARG A 130 -1.17 -10.77 6.34
N ALA A 131 -1.08 -10.30 5.10
CA ALA A 131 -1.59 -8.99 4.74
C ALA A 131 -3.12 -9.02 4.53
N SER A 132 -3.88 -8.29 5.35
CA SER A 132 -5.33 -8.13 5.19
C SER A 132 -5.65 -7.02 4.19
N VAL A 133 -5.02 -5.86 4.36
CA VAL A 133 -5.17 -4.70 3.48
C VAL A 133 -3.78 -4.13 3.21
N VAL A 134 -3.47 -3.91 1.94
CA VAL A 134 -2.22 -3.32 1.48
C VAL A 134 -2.55 -2.07 0.68
N TRP A 135 -1.92 -0.95 1.05
CA TRP A 135 -2.03 0.33 0.37
C TRP A 135 -0.70 0.65 -0.32
N ILE A 136 -0.73 0.78 -1.64
CA ILE A 136 0.40 1.13 -2.50
C ILE A 136 0.17 2.59 -2.95
N ASP A 137 1.03 3.49 -2.48
CA ASP A 137 1.04 4.93 -2.77
C ASP A 137 2.49 5.31 -3.07
N CYS A 138 3.03 4.67 -4.11
CA CYS A 138 4.47 4.67 -4.40
C CYS A 138 4.84 5.61 -5.55
N ASP A 139 3.84 6.19 -6.20
CA ASP A 139 3.86 6.98 -7.43
C ASP A 139 4.46 6.23 -8.64
N ILE A 140 5.73 5.83 -8.55
CA ILE A 140 6.59 5.39 -9.65
C ILE A 140 6.67 3.88 -9.81
N TYR A 141 6.97 3.43 -11.04
CA TYR A 141 7.09 2.02 -11.40
C TYR A 141 8.05 1.23 -10.49
N SER A 142 9.27 1.74 -10.27
CA SER A 142 10.31 1.00 -9.53
C SER A 142 9.93 0.75 -8.08
N SER A 143 9.33 1.75 -7.42
CA SER A 143 8.86 1.65 -6.05
C SER A 143 7.70 0.67 -5.93
N ALA A 144 6.71 0.76 -6.83
CA ALA A 144 5.58 -0.16 -6.86
C ALA A 144 6.03 -1.62 -7.10
N MET A 145 6.97 -1.84 -8.03
CA MET A 145 7.52 -3.16 -8.31
C MET A 145 8.21 -3.76 -7.08
N LEU A 146 9.02 -2.99 -6.36
CA LEU A 146 9.69 -3.44 -5.14
C LEU A 146 8.69 -3.74 -4.02
N ALA A 147 7.67 -2.89 -3.84
CA ALA A 147 6.59 -3.11 -2.87
C ALA A 147 5.81 -4.41 -3.17
N LEU A 148 5.46 -4.65 -4.43
CA LEU A 148 4.73 -5.85 -4.84
C LEU A 148 5.55 -7.14 -4.66
N GLU A 149 6.82 -7.14 -5.06
CA GLU A 149 7.74 -8.27 -4.83
C GLU A 149 7.90 -8.56 -3.33
N PHE A 150 8.04 -7.52 -2.52
CA PHE A 150 8.10 -7.66 -1.08
C PHE A 150 6.82 -8.27 -0.49
N MET A 151 5.65 -7.78 -0.93
CA MET A 151 4.36 -8.21 -0.42
C MET A 151 3.93 -9.60 -0.85
N THR A 152 4.55 -10.16 -1.89
CA THR A 152 4.20 -11.48 -2.44
C THR A 152 4.15 -12.58 -1.38
N ASP A 153 5.05 -12.54 -0.38
CA ASP A 153 5.12 -13.53 0.70
C ASP A 153 3.97 -13.41 1.72
N PHE A 154 3.43 -12.20 1.90
CA PHE A 154 2.39 -11.90 2.89
C PHE A 154 0.97 -11.96 2.32
N LEU A 155 0.83 -11.88 0.98
CA LEU A 155 -0.47 -11.91 0.31
C LEU A 155 -1.08 -13.31 0.30
N GLY A 156 -2.40 -13.36 0.54
CA GLY A 156 -3.21 -14.57 0.47
C GLY A 156 -4.61 -14.30 -0.10
N ASN A 157 -5.41 -15.36 -0.22
CA ASN A 157 -6.79 -15.25 -0.70
C ASN A 157 -7.61 -14.27 0.14
N GLY A 158 -8.21 -13.27 -0.52
CA GLY A 158 -9.01 -12.22 0.13
C GLY A 158 -8.22 -11.03 0.67
N SER A 159 -6.89 -10.98 0.48
CA SER A 159 -6.14 -9.74 0.76
C SER A 159 -6.63 -8.62 -0.15
N PHE A 160 -6.85 -7.43 0.39
CA PHE A 160 -7.07 -6.23 -0.41
C PHE A 160 -5.73 -5.64 -0.82
N LEU A 161 -5.59 -5.33 -2.11
CA LEU A 161 -4.47 -4.59 -2.66
C LEU A 161 -5.03 -3.31 -3.30
N ILE A 162 -4.71 -2.17 -2.71
CA ILE A 162 -5.27 -0.85 -3.04
C ILE A 162 -4.13 0.01 -3.56
N PHE A 163 -4.34 0.65 -4.71
CA PHE A 163 -3.38 1.49 -5.42
C PHE A 163 -3.94 2.91 -5.49
N ASP A 164 -3.16 3.90 -5.06
CA ASP A 164 -3.56 5.31 -5.12
C ASP A 164 -3.35 5.91 -6.51
N ASP A 165 -2.28 5.52 -7.21
CA ASP A 165 -1.81 6.19 -8.42
C ASP A 165 -1.90 5.33 -9.69
N TRP A 166 -2.80 4.35 -9.70
CA TRP A 166 -2.96 3.40 -10.80
C TRP A 166 -3.11 4.07 -12.19
N PHE A 167 -3.93 5.12 -12.29
CA PHE A 167 -4.12 5.85 -13.56
C PHE A 167 -3.28 7.14 -13.68
N SER A 168 -2.32 7.38 -12.80
CA SER A 168 -1.58 8.65 -12.75
C SER A 168 -0.71 8.92 -13.99
N PHE A 169 -0.33 7.91 -14.75
CA PHE A 169 0.38 8.10 -16.02
C PHE A 169 -0.54 7.99 -17.24
N GLY A 170 -1.85 8.19 -17.08
CA GLY A 170 -2.81 8.16 -18.19
C GLY A 170 -2.86 6.81 -18.92
N ALA A 171 -2.59 5.72 -18.21
CA ALA A 171 -2.43 4.37 -18.76
C ALA A 171 -1.32 4.26 -19.84
N MET A 172 -0.27 5.10 -19.75
CA MET A 172 0.90 4.98 -20.60
C MET A 172 1.57 3.60 -20.38
N PRO A 173 1.83 2.83 -21.46
CA PRO A 173 2.49 1.55 -21.33
C PRO A 173 3.86 1.67 -20.65
N GLY A 174 4.14 0.79 -19.68
CA GLY A 174 5.43 0.73 -19.01
C GLY A 174 5.69 1.81 -17.95
N ALA A 175 4.65 2.49 -17.45
CA ALA A 175 4.79 3.52 -16.42
C ALA A 175 3.91 3.27 -15.18
N GLY A 176 4.39 3.74 -14.02
CA GLY A 176 3.67 3.74 -12.76
C GLY A 176 3.26 2.37 -12.21
N GLU A 177 2.33 2.42 -11.27
CA GLU A 177 1.84 1.25 -10.52
C GLU A 177 1.18 0.20 -11.41
N MET A 178 0.46 0.64 -12.46
CA MET A 178 -0.21 -0.26 -13.40
C MET A 178 0.81 -1.15 -14.12
N ALA A 179 1.86 -0.57 -14.71
CA ALA A 179 2.87 -1.35 -15.41
C ALA A 179 3.67 -2.26 -14.46
N ALA A 180 4.00 -1.78 -13.26
CA ALA A 180 4.67 -2.59 -12.23
C ALA A 180 3.82 -3.82 -11.86
N THR A 181 2.51 -3.62 -11.71
CA THR A 181 1.56 -4.70 -11.40
C THR A 181 1.44 -5.70 -12.55
N GLU A 182 1.41 -5.23 -13.81
CA GLU A 182 1.39 -6.11 -14.97
C GLU A 182 2.62 -7.02 -15.02
N ASP A 183 3.81 -6.46 -14.82
CA ASP A 183 5.07 -7.21 -14.86
C ASP A 183 5.23 -8.13 -13.64
N TRP A 184 4.78 -7.70 -12.47
CA TRP A 184 4.69 -8.54 -11.28
C TRP A 184 3.77 -9.74 -11.49
N LEU A 185 2.57 -9.56 -12.05
CA LEU A 185 1.65 -10.67 -12.33
C LEU A 185 2.18 -11.66 -13.36
N LYS A 186 3.01 -11.23 -14.32
CA LYS A 186 3.71 -12.14 -15.25
C LYS A 186 4.71 -13.04 -14.52
N LYS A 187 5.36 -12.55 -13.47
CA LYS A 187 6.31 -13.30 -12.64
C LYS A 187 5.61 -14.24 -11.64
N HIS A 188 4.39 -13.90 -11.22
CA HIS A 188 3.62 -14.63 -10.21
C HIS A 188 2.29 -15.16 -10.78
N PRO A 189 2.32 -16.14 -11.71
CA PRO A 189 1.11 -16.66 -12.36
C PRO A 189 0.15 -17.38 -11.40
N GLU A 190 0.59 -17.69 -10.18
CA GLU A 190 -0.25 -18.19 -9.10
C GLU A 190 -1.16 -17.11 -8.49
N ILE A 191 -0.89 -15.83 -8.75
CA ILE A 191 -1.64 -14.69 -8.26
C ILE A 191 -2.53 -14.13 -9.37
N ARG A 192 -3.78 -13.82 -9.00
CA ARG A 192 -4.73 -13.08 -9.83
C ARG A 192 -5.34 -11.96 -8.99
N LEU A 193 -5.49 -10.79 -9.61
CA LEU A 193 -6.23 -9.67 -9.04
C LEU A 193 -7.65 -9.62 -9.59
N VAL A 194 -8.63 -9.47 -8.70
CA VAL A 194 -10.05 -9.27 -9.05
C VAL A 194 -10.41 -7.84 -8.69
N GLU A 195 -10.79 -7.03 -9.69
CA GLU A 195 -11.18 -5.63 -9.46
C GLU A 195 -12.33 -5.55 -8.45
N TYR A 196 -12.18 -4.65 -7.47
CA TYR A 196 -13.19 -4.41 -6.44
C TYR A 196 -13.84 -3.03 -6.61
N HIS A 197 -13.07 -1.95 -6.49
CA HIS A 197 -13.57 -0.58 -6.62
C HIS A 197 -12.51 0.40 -7.12
N LYS A 198 -12.95 1.34 -7.95
CA LYS A 198 -12.21 2.57 -8.28
C LYS A 198 -12.59 3.69 -7.32
N PHE A 199 -11.65 4.57 -7.02
CA PHE A 199 -11.85 5.71 -6.12
C PHE A 199 -10.98 6.90 -6.58
N HIS A 200 -11.47 8.13 -6.34
CA HIS A 200 -11.01 9.37 -7.00
C HIS A 200 -10.70 9.17 -8.50
N THR A 201 -9.79 9.97 -9.07
CA THR A 201 -9.45 9.95 -10.50
C THR A 201 -8.40 8.90 -10.88
N ALA A 202 -7.62 8.40 -9.91
CA ALA A 202 -6.45 7.56 -10.18
C ALA A 202 -6.46 6.23 -9.41
N GLY A 203 -7.25 6.10 -8.34
CA GLY A 203 -7.19 4.97 -7.43
C GLY A 203 -8.02 3.78 -7.86
N ILE A 204 -7.52 2.58 -7.56
CA ILE A 204 -8.22 1.30 -7.75
C ILE A 204 -7.88 0.31 -6.64
N SER A 205 -8.77 -0.63 -6.40
CA SER A 205 -8.58 -1.69 -5.42
C SER A 205 -8.92 -3.05 -6.02
N PHE A 206 -8.23 -4.07 -5.52
CA PHE A 206 -8.38 -5.45 -5.94
C PHE A 206 -8.48 -6.38 -4.74
N LEU A 207 -9.15 -7.50 -4.93
CA LEU A 207 -9.02 -8.68 -4.10
C LEU A 207 -8.01 -9.65 -4.71
N VAL A 208 -7.11 -10.15 -3.88
CA VAL A 208 -6.12 -11.15 -4.27
C VAL A 208 -6.73 -12.55 -4.27
N GLN A 209 -6.53 -13.27 -5.37
CA GLN A 209 -6.68 -14.72 -5.48
C GLN A 209 -5.30 -15.34 -5.68
N LYS A 210 -4.87 -16.19 -4.76
CA LYS A 210 -3.60 -16.90 -4.80
C LYS A 210 -3.85 -18.40 -4.81
N ARG A 211 -3.39 -19.09 -5.86
CA ARG A 211 -3.44 -20.55 -5.95
C ARG A 211 -2.41 -21.13 -5.00
N GLU A 212 -2.84 -22.02 -4.13
CA GLU A 212 -1.90 -22.76 -3.29
C GLU A 212 -1.12 -23.76 -4.15
N LYS A 213 0.20 -23.84 -3.95
CA LYS A 213 1.01 -24.89 -4.56
C LYS A 213 0.53 -26.24 -4.01
N GLY A 214 -0.29 -26.95 -4.80
CA GLY A 214 -0.81 -28.29 -4.44
C GLY A 214 -2.32 -28.48 -4.64
N ALA A 215 -3.08 -27.44 -4.97
CA ALA A 215 -4.49 -27.62 -5.35
C ALA A 215 -4.58 -28.10 -6.81
N CYS A 216 -4.73 -29.42 -6.99
CA CYS A 216 -5.20 -30.04 -8.24
C CYS A 216 -6.65 -29.67 -8.52
#